data_AF-A0A947FC43-F1
#
_entry.id   AF-A0A947FC43-F1
#
_cell.length_a   1.000
_cell.length_b   1.000
_cell.length_c   1.000
_cell.angle_alpha   90.00
_cell.angle_beta   90.00
_cell.angle_gamma   90.00
#
_symmetry.space_group_name_H-M   'P 1'
#
loop_
_entity.id
_entity.type
_entity.pdbx_description
1 polymer ?
#
loop_
_entity_poly.entity_id
_entity_poly.type
_entity_poly.pdbx_seq_one_letter_code
_entity_poly.pdbx_strand_id
1 'polypeptide(L)'
;YPINPPIYDATINAVTAGLKFDFRDYIEDGYFRRRTSLGRSYTTFEGDLTHSNTDWLSSDLGFTTYRFYINSFNRTFRSAFLNIKLFGMYNSGTLPYQDMYALPGNINLLSKSFTFRTLRVNEIFGERVATLNLEYNLRDELFKILKIPGLKDWEITLNFFFNSAITEIGNESAKLLPVEIKTFNKPFHEIGFGLGQGIIPLQLEFAWKLNYRGSNNFVVSLNMFAF
;
A
#
# COMPACT_ATOMS: atom_id res chain seq x y z
N TYR A 1 -24.42 5.20 -27.14
CA TYR A 1 -24.08 4.26 -26.05
C TYR A 1 -22.57 4.26 -25.87
N PRO A 2 -22.03 4.30 -24.64
CA PRO A 2 -20.60 4.06 -24.44
C PRO A 2 -20.26 2.65 -24.93
N ILE A 3 -19.25 2.55 -25.80
CA ILE A 3 -18.74 1.28 -26.29
C ILE A 3 -17.93 0.65 -25.16
N ASN A 4 -18.29 -0.56 -24.74
CA ASN A 4 -17.52 -1.27 -23.73
C ASN A 4 -16.12 -1.58 -24.29
N PRO A 5 -15.06 -1.42 -23.49
CA PRO A 5 -13.73 -1.82 -23.93
C PRO A 5 -13.72 -3.31 -24.28
N PRO A 6 -12.93 -3.72 -25.28
CA PRO A 6 -12.80 -5.12 -25.65
C PRO A 6 -12.32 -5.93 -24.44
N ILE A 7 -12.97 -7.06 -24.19
CA ILE A 7 -12.57 -8.01 -23.14
C ILE A 7 -11.59 -8.99 -23.78
N TYR A 8 -10.40 -9.12 -23.19
CA TYR A 8 -9.49 -10.20 -23.53
C TYR A 8 -9.93 -11.45 -22.76
N ASP A 9 -10.53 -12.39 -23.49
CA ASP A 9 -10.98 -13.67 -22.92
C ASP A 9 -9.80 -14.66 -22.90
N ALA A 10 -9.44 -15.12 -21.70
CA ALA A 10 -8.33 -16.04 -21.48
C ALA A 10 -8.55 -16.87 -20.22
N THR A 11 -8.20 -18.15 -20.30
CA THR A 11 -8.19 -19.11 -19.22
C THR A 11 -6.79 -19.18 -18.60
N ILE A 12 -6.70 -19.01 -17.28
CA ILE A 12 -5.43 -19.04 -16.55
C ILE A 12 -5.50 -20.10 -15.47
N ASN A 13 -4.67 -21.12 -15.63
CA ASN A 13 -4.35 -22.10 -14.62
C ASN A 13 -2.96 -21.78 -14.06
N ALA A 14 -2.88 -21.52 -12.76
CA ALA A 14 -1.63 -21.11 -12.12
C ALA A 14 -1.41 -21.83 -10.80
N VAL A 15 -0.15 -22.09 -10.49
CA VAL A 15 0.29 -22.59 -9.18
C VAL A 15 0.91 -21.43 -8.42
N THR A 16 0.43 -21.21 -7.19
CA THR A 16 1.01 -20.22 -6.29
C THR A 16 1.61 -20.91 -5.07
N ALA A 17 2.88 -20.61 -4.79
CA ALA A 17 3.55 -20.98 -3.55
C ALA A 17 3.86 -19.72 -2.75
N GLY A 18 3.44 -19.70 -1.48
CA GLY A 18 3.64 -18.57 -0.58
C GLY A 18 4.44 -18.96 0.66
N LEU A 19 5.25 -18.04 1.17
CA LEU A 19 6.04 -18.22 2.37
C LEU A 19 5.99 -16.96 3.23
N LYS A 20 5.81 -17.14 4.55
CA LYS A 20 5.67 -16.05 5.50
C LYS A 20 6.53 -16.27 6.75
N PHE A 21 7.39 -15.31 7.04
CA PHE A 21 8.11 -15.21 8.30
C PHE A 21 7.43 -14.16 9.18
N ASP A 22 6.92 -14.60 10.33
CA ASP A 22 6.27 -13.74 11.31
C ASP A 22 6.97 -13.88 12.68
N PHE A 23 7.65 -12.80 13.07
CA PHE A 23 8.45 -12.73 14.30
C PHE A 23 7.67 -12.23 15.51
N ARG A 24 6.34 -12.09 15.43
CA ARG A 24 5.51 -11.68 16.57
C ARG A 24 5.34 -12.80 17.58
N ASP A 25 5.23 -12.45 18.85
CA ASP A 25 4.92 -13.39 19.93
C ASP A 25 3.50 -13.96 19.79
N TYR A 26 3.18 -15.00 20.56
CA TYR A 26 1.83 -15.54 20.68
C TYR A 26 1.25 -15.23 22.04
N ILE A 27 -0.05 -14.92 22.09
CA ILE A 27 -0.88 -15.18 23.27
C ILE A 27 -1.61 -16.48 23.01
N GLU A 28 -1.57 -17.37 24.00
CA GLU A 28 -2.28 -18.65 24.01
C GLU A 28 -2.97 -18.81 25.37
N ASP A 29 -4.29 -19.04 25.36
CA ASP A 29 -5.13 -19.17 26.57
C ASP A 29 -6.00 -20.45 26.52
N GLY A 30 -5.45 -21.52 25.96
CA GLY A 30 -6.11 -22.83 25.81
C GLY A 30 -7.23 -22.90 24.75
N TYR A 31 -7.96 -21.80 24.51
CA TYR A 31 -9.01 -21.71 23.49
C TYR A 31 -8.55 -21.06 22.18
N PHE A 32 -7.59 -20.13 22.26
CA PHE A 32 -7.11 -19.37 21.11
C PHE A 32 -5.61 -19.16 21.18
N ARG A 33 -4.96 -19.23 20.03
CA ARG A 33 -3.57 -18.81 19.82
C ARG A 33 -3.53 -17.70 18.79
N ARG A 34 -3.17 -16.48 19.19
CA ARG A 34 -3.10 -15.31 18.29
C ARG A 34 -1.72 -14.66 18.34
N ARG A 35 -1.18 -14.33 17.16
CA ARG A 35 0.04 -13.51 17.05
C ARG A 35 -0.23 -12.10 17.56
N THR A 36 0.62 -11.62 18.45
CA THR A 36 0.58 -10.26 19.00
C THR A 36 2.00 -9.77 19.17
N SER A 37 2.20 -8.45 19.06
CA SER A 37 3.49 -7.89 19.43
C SER A 37 3.56 -7.55 20.93
N LEU A 38 2.47 -7.61 21.69
CA LEU A 38 2.38 -7.09 23.08
C LEU A 38 2.94 -5.66 23.21
N GLY A 39 2.86 -4.88 22.14
CA GLY A 39 3.50 -3.58 22.08
C GLY A 39 5.01 -3.60 21.82
N ARG A 40 5.58 -4.65 21.24
CA ARG A 40 6.99 -4.63 20.80
C ARG A 40 7.07 -4.27 19.33
N SER A 41 8.26 -3.84 18.92
CA SER A 41 8.57 -3.72 17.51
C SER A 41 8.55 -5.10 16.87
N TYR A 42 8.08 -5.19 15.63
CA TYR A 42 8.09 -6.44 14.88
C TYR A 42 8.23 -6.16 13.39
N THR A 43 8.70 -7.17 12.67
CA THR A 43 8.72 -7.17 11.22
C THR A 43 8.15 -8.50 10.73
N THR A 44 7.42 -8.48 9.63
CA THR A 44 7.00 -9.67 8.91
C THR A 44 7.51 -9.60 7.48
N PHE A 45 7.87 -10.76 6.95
CA PHE A 45 8.28 -10.94 5.58
C PHE A 45 7.35 -11.96 4.93
N GLU A 46 6.89 -11.66 3.73
CA GLU A 46 6.02 -12.55 2.97
C GLU A 46 6.47 -12.54 1.52
N GLY A 47 6.51 -13.71 0.89
CA GLY A 47 6.89 -13.87 -0.50
C GLY A 47 5.99 -14.87 -1.19
N ASP A 48 5.51 -14.52 -2.37
CA ASP A 48 4.72 -15.40 -3.22
C ASP A 48 5.41 -15.58 -4.58
N LEU A 49 5.33 -16.81 -5.09
CA LEU A 49 5.66 -17.16 -6.46
C LEU A 49 4.42 -17.73 -7.12
N THR A 50 3.94 -17.07 -8.17
CA THR A 50 2.85 -17.55 -9.01
C THR A 50 3.41 -17.90 -10.38
N HIS A 51 3.10 -19.10 -10.87
CA HIS A 51 3.53 -19.56 -12.19
C HIS A 51 2.35 -20.09 -12.99
N SER A 52 2.22 -19.61 -14.23
CA SER A 52 1.27 -20.08 -15.24
C SER A 52 2.04 -20.39 -16.52
N ASN A 53 1.64 -21.45 -17.24
CA ASN A 53 2.21 -21.76 -18.53
C ASN A 53 1.20 -22.43 -19.47
N THR A 54 1.51 -22.36 -20.77
CA THR A 54 0.63 -22.90 -21.82
C THR A 54 0.70 -24.41 -21.94
N ASP A 55 1.79 -25.04 -21.51
CA ASP A 55 2.07 -26.43 -21.85
C ASP A 55 1.39 -27.43 -20.91
N TRP A 56 1.74 -27.42 -19.62
CA TRP A 56 1.28 -28.43 -18.65
C TRP A 56 0.17 -27.92 -17.74
N LEU A 57 0.04 -26.59 -17.57
CA LEU A 57 -1.12 -25.99 -16.91
C LEU A 57 -2.27 -25.73 -17.88
N SER A 58 -2.07 -25.83 -19.20
CA SER A 58 -3.11 -25.58 -20.21
C SER A 58 -3.75 -24.18 -20.06
N SER A 59 -2.95 -23.18 -19.73
CA SER A 59 -3.36 -21.77 -19.71
C SER A 59 -3.26 -21.14 -21.09
N ASP A 60 -4.04 -20.10 -21.36
CA ASP A 60 -3.90 -19.27 -22.57
C ASP A 60 -2.70 -18.32 -22.49
N LEU A 61 -2.26 -17.97 -21.27
CA LEU A 61 -1.15 -17.07 -20.99
C LEU A 61 -0.08 -17.70 -20.10
N GLY A 62 1.18 -17.46 -20.45
CA GLY A 62 2.36 -17.88 -19.69
C GLY A 62 3.01 -16.72 -18.94
N PHE A 63 3.13 -16.83 -17.62
CA PHE A 63 3.81 -15.83 -16.80
C PHE A 63 4.35 -16.41 -15.50
N THR A 64 5.32 -15.73 -14.91
CA THR A 64 5.83 -15.98 -13.57
C THR A 64 5.89 -14.67 -12.80
N THR A 65 5.14 -14.58 -11.72
CA THR A 65 5.09 -13.42 -10.85
C THR A 65 5.73 -13.71 -9.51
N TYR A 66 6.67 -12.86 -9.11
CA TYR A 66 7.28 -12.84 -7.79
C TYR A 66 6.69 -11.66 -7.02
N ARG A 67 6.14 -11.90 -5.83
CA ARG A 67 5.68 -10.85 -4.92
C ARG A 67 6.42 -10.94 -3.62
N PHE A 68 6.71 -9.79 -3.04
CA PHE A 68 7.38 -9.68 -1.76
C PHE A 68 6.79 -8.54 -0.95
N TYR A 69 6.54 -8.80 0.33
CA TYR A 69 5.98 -7.84 1.27
C TYR A 69 6.84 -7.79 2.53
N ILE A 70 7.18 -6.58 2.97
CA ILE A 70 7.70 -6.31 4.31
C ILE A 70 6.71 -5.42 5.02
N ASN A 71 6.27 -5.84 6.20
CA ASN A 71 5.54 -4.97 7.11
C ASN A 71 6.33 -4.86 8.41
N SER A 72 6.64 -3.65 8.84
CA SER A 72 7.38 -3.41 10.07
C SER A 72 6.69 -2.36 10.91
N PHE A 73 6.54 -2.65 12.19
CA PHE A 73 6.11 -1.73 13.22
C PHE A 73 7.27 -1.52 14.17
N ASN A 74 7.75 -0.28 14.29
CA ASN A 74 8.89 0.06 15.12
C ASN A 74 8.47 1.10 16.14
N ARG A 75 8.50 0.74 17.43
CA ARG A 75 8.40 1.76 18.48
C ARG A 75 9.64 2.64 18.45
N THR A 76 9.43 3.93 18.59
CA THR A 76 10.52 4.92 18.66
C THR A 76 10.56 5.53 20.05
N PHE A 77 10.11 6.76 20.21
CA PHE A 77 10.13 7.49 21.47
C PHE A 77 8.77 7.41 22.17
N ARG A 78 8.77 6.89 23.40
CA ARG A 78 7.57 6.76 24.25
C ARG A 78 6.43 6.05 23.51
N SER A 79 5.34 6.76 23.22
CA SER A 79 4.17 6.21 22.56
C SER A 79 4.22 6.33 21.02
N ALA A 80 5.24 6.99 20.47
CA ALA A 80 5.44 7.14 19.03
C ALA A 80 5.93 5.84 18.37
N PHE A 81 5.56 5.67 17.11
CA PHE A 81 5.94 4.50 16.32
C PHE A 81 6.02 4.82 14.82
N LEU A 82 6.88 4.08 14.13
CA LEU A 82 7.04 4.07 12.69
C LEU A 82 6.50 2.77 12.12
N ASN A 83 5.54 2.89 11.20
CA ASN A 83 5.15 1.79 10.32
C ASN A 83 5.86 1.91 8.98
N ILE A 84 6.31 0.77 8.48
CA ILE A 84 6.94 0.63 7.18
C ILE A 84 6.19 -0.49 6.46
N LYS A 85 5.70 -0.19 5.27
CA LYS A 85 5.18 -1.18 4.34
C LYS A 85 5.95 -1.09 3.04
N LEU A 86 6.69 -2.15 2.71
CA LEU A 86 7.35 -2.31 1.43
C LEU A 86 6.62 -3.41 0.67
N PHE A 87 6.35 -3.17 -0.60
CA PHE A 87 5.85 -4.17 -1.51
C PHE A 87 6.65 -4.14 -2.81
N GLY A 88 6.98 -5.31 -3.32
CA GLY A 88 7.58 -5.52 -4.61
C GLY A 88 6.83 -6.59 -5.39
N MET A 89 6.62 -6.35 -6.67
CA MET A 89 6.11 -7.32 -7.63
C MET A 89 7.00 -7.28 -8.87
N TYR A 90 7.41 -8.44 -9.35
CA TYR A 90 8.11 -8.58 -10.61
C TYR A 90 7.45 -9.70 -11.41
N ASN A 91 6.95 -9.35 -12.59
CA ASN A 91 6.41 -10.30 -13.54
C ASN A 91 7.33 -10.51 -14.74
N SER A 92 7.43 -11.76 -15.17
CA SER A 92 8.02 -12.19 -16.43
C SER A 92 6.99 -12.96 -17.25
N GLY A 93 6.87 -12.65 -18.54
CA GLY A 93 5.84 -13.20 -19.42
C GLY A 93 4.65 -12.26 -19.57
N THR A 94 3.52 -12.83 -19.98
CA THR A 94 2.33 -12.06 -20.34
C THR A 94 1.29 -12.13 -19.22
N LEU A 95 1.13 -11.05 -18.47
CA LEU A 95 0.15 -10.91 -17.39
C LEU A 95 -1.10 -10.20 -17.90
N PRO A 96 -2.31 -10.75 -17.68
CA PRO A 96 -3.54 -10.06 -18.07
C PRO A 96 -3.73 -8.79 -17.25
N TYR A 97 -4.46 -7.83 -17.82
CA TYR A 97 -4.75 -6.55 -17.17
C TYR A 97 -5.40 -6.71 -15.78
N GLN A 98 -6.25 -7.72 -15.62
CA GLN A 98 -6.99 -8.02 -14.39
C GLN A 98 -6.08 -8.45 -13.24
N ASP A 99 -4.92 -9.03 -13.54
CA ASP A 99 -3.94 -9.47 -12.55
C ASP A 99 -2.82 -8.44 -12.33
N MET A 100 -2.80 -7.34 -13.10
CA MET A 100 -1.86 -6.24 -12.89
C MET A 100 -2.11 -5.57 -11.54
N TYR A 101 -1.03 -5.14 -10.90
CA TYR A 101 -1.13 -4.45 -9.63
C TYR A 101 -1.54 -2.99 -9.84
N ALA A 102 -2.71 -2.63 -9.32
CA ALA A 102 -3.15 -1.24 -9.20
C ALA A 102 -2.52 -0.60 -7.95
N LEU A 103 -1.90 0.57 -8.10
CA LEU A 103 -1.44 1.31 -6.93
C LEU A 103 -2.64 1.67 -6.04
N PRO A 104 -2.52 1.50 -4.71
CA PRO A 104 -3.62 1.77 -3.81
C PRO A 104 -3.84 3.28 -3.68
N GLY A 105 -4.70 3.83 -4.53
CA GLY A 105 -5.18 5.22 -4.46
C GLY A 105 -6.44 5.37 -3.61
N ASN A 106 -6.92 6.60 -3.45
CA ASN A 106 -8.07 6.92 -2.62
C ASN A 106 -9.37 7.12 -3.40
N ILE A 107 -10.50 6.91 -2.71
CA ILE A 107 -11.83 7.23 -3.20
C ILE A 107 -12.18 8.64 -2.70
N ASN A 108 -11.92 9.65 -3.54
CA ASN A 108 -12.25 11.05 -3.28
C ASN A 108 -11.70 11.58 -1.94
N LEU A 109 -12.57 12.06 -1.05
CA LEU A 109 -12.23 12.69 0.23
C LEU A 109 -11.89 11.69 1.34
N LEU A 110 -12.10 10.39 1.11
CA LEU A 110 -11.81 9.34 2.09
C LEU A 110 -10.44 8.74 1.81
N SER A 111 -9.57 8.75 2.82
CA SER A 111 -8.26 8.12 2.77
C SER A 111 -8.18 6.91 3.70
N LYS A 112 -7.25 6.01 3.38
CA LYS A 112 -6.87 4.88 4.24
C LYS A 112 -5.37 4.92 4.51
N SER A 113 -4.95 4.34 5.64
CA SER A 113 -3.52 4.16 5.91
C SER A 113 -2.84 3.33 4.82
N PHE A 114 -1.58 3.68 4.54
CA PHE A 114 -0.72 3.07 3.52
C PHE A 114 -1.27 3.10 2.08
N THR A 115 -2.09 4.10 1.74
CA THR A 115 -2.50 4.41 0.36
C THR A 115 -1.87 5.71 -0.13
N PHE A 116 -1.88 5.94 -1.44
CA PHE A 116 -1.49 7.21 -2.04
C PHE A 116 -2.66 8.18 -2.02
N ARG A 117 -2.55 9.26 -1.25
CA ARG A 117 -3.64 10.22 -1.02
C ARG A 117 -3.93 11.09 -2.25
N THR A 118 -2.94 11.29 -3.11
CA THR A 118 -3.02 12.13 -4.30
C THR A 118 -3.37 11.37 -5.57
N LEU A 119 -3.50 10.05 -5.49
CA LEU A 119 -3.89 9.17 -6.60
C LEU A 119 -5.34 8.70 -6.42
N ARG A 120 -6.05 8.50 -7.52
CA ARG A 120 -7.37 7.86 -7.52
C ARG A 120 -7.23 6.33 -7.58
N VAL A 121 -8.29 5.63 -7.18
CA VAL A 121 -8.39 4.17 -7.38
C VAL A 121 -8.27 3.85 -8.87
N ASN A 122 -7.52 2.78 -9.19
CA ASN A 122 -7.33 2.28 -10.56
C ASN A 122 -6.78 3.35 -11.53
N GLU A 123 -5.98 4.28 -11.04
CA GLU A 123 -5.36 5.30 -11.89
C GLU A 123 -4.03 4.82 -12.49
N ILE A 124 -3.25 4.07 -11.72
CA ILE A 124 -1.89 3.63 -12.07
C ILE A 124 -1.79 2.12 -11.89
N PHE A 125 -1.26 1.44 -12.90
CA PHE A 125 -1.02 -0.01 -12.84
C PHE A 125 0.44 -0.34 -13.15
N GLY A 126 0.80 -1.59 -12.89
CA GLY A 126 2.04 -2.19 -13.34
C GLY A 126 2.07 -3.69 -13.10
N GLU A 127 2.96 -4.37 -13.82
CA GLU A 127 3.31 -5.77 -13.54
C GLU A 127 4.71 -5.91 -12.91
N ARG A 128 5.49 -4.83 -12.98
CA ARG A 128 6.72 -4.61 -12.21
C ARG A 128 6.49 -3.41 -11.34
N VAL A 129 6.39 -3.62 -10.04
CA VAL A 129 5.99 -2.59 -9.09
C VAL A 129 6.90 -2.64 -7.88
N ALA A 130 7.32 -1.48 -7.39
CA ALA A 130 7.82 -1.37 -6.03
C ALA A 130 7.15 -0.18 -5.34
N THR A 131 6.62 -0.41 -4.14
CA THR A 131 6.02 0.64 -3.31
C THR A 131 6.63 0.66 -1.93
N LEU A 132 6.89 1.85 -1.43
CA LEU A 132 7.29 2.12 -0.06
C LEU A 132 6.26 3.05 0.58
N ASN A 133 5.68 2.63 1.69
CA ASN A 133 4.81 3.47 2.52
C ASN A 133 5.41 3.55 3.92
N LEU A 134 5.67 4.76 4.38
CA LEU A 134 6.14 5.08 5.71
C LEU A 134 5.05 5.89 6.40
N GLU A 135 4.65 5.49 7.60
CA GLU A 135 3.76 6.27 8.46
C GLU A 135 4.39 6.41 9.85
N TYR A 136 4.78 7.63 10.22
CA TYR A 136 5.34 7.94 11.52
C TYR A 136 4.32 8.65 12.40
N ASN A 137 3.80 7.91 13.38
CA ASN A 137 2.80 8.40 14.29
C ASN A 137 3.47 8.90 15.58
N LEU A 138 3.47 10.21 15.78
CA LEU A 138 3.98 10.86 16.99
C LEU A 138 2.97 10.85 18.14
N ARG A 139 1.72 10.46 17.88
CA ARG A 139 0.60 10.64 18.80
C ARG A 139 0.59 12.09 19.33
N ASP A 140 0.41 12.27 20.62
CA ASP A 140 0.41 13.56 21.30
C ASP A 140 1.79 13.98 21.85
N GLU A 141 2.85 13.20 21.56
CA GLU A 141 4.17 13.42 22.15
C GLU A 141 4.76 14.78 21.75
N LEU A 142 4.57 15.23 20.50
CA LEU A 142 5.09 16.53 20.06
C LEU A 142 4.50 17.67 20.91
N PHE A 143 3.18 17.68 21.12
CA PHE A 143 2.51 18.73 21.88
C PHE A 143 2.85 18.67 23.38
N LYS A 144 3.04 17.46 23.93
CA LYS A 144 3.55 17.25 25.29
C LYS A 144 4.97 17.76 25.47
N ILE A 145 5.86 17.53 24.50
CA ILE A 145 7.25 18.01 24.54
C ILE A 145 7.30 19.54 24.46
N LEU A 146 6.52 20.14 23.56
CA LEU A 146 6.49 21.59 23.36
C LEU A 146 5.78 22.34 24.50
N LYS A 147 5.08 21.63 25.41
CA LYS A 147 4.35 22.17 26.56
C LYS A 147 3.41 23.32 26.22
N ILE A 148 2.80 23.29 25.02
CA ILE A 148 1.89 24.34 24.57
C ILE A 148 0.64 24.29 25.47
N PRO A 149 0.29 25.39 26.18
CA PRO A 149 -0.90 25.42 27.03
C PRO A 149 -2.16 25.05 26.24
N GLY A 150 -3.03 24.23 26.83
CA GLY A 150 -4.21 23.67 26.15
C GLY A 150 -3.87 22.44 25.30
N LEU A 151 -3.05 22.59 24.26
CA LEU A 151 -2.79 21.50 23.29
C LEU A 151 -2.12 20.26 23.91
N LYS A 152 -1.30 20.45 24.95
CA LYS A 152 -0.66 19.34 25.67
C LYS A 152 -1.66 18.38 26.35
N ASP A 153 -2.87 18.87 26.64
CA ASP A 153 -3.92 18.14 27.38
C ASP A 153 -5.08 17.70 26.45
N TRP A 154 -5.10 18.15 25.19
CA TRP A 154 -6.19 17.87 24.23
C TRP A 154 -6.02 16.54 23.47
N GLU A 155 -4.93 15.81 23.70
CA GLU A 155 -4.62 14.54 23.04
C GLU A 155 -4.67 14.62 21.50
N ILE A 156 -4.25 15.76 20.96
CA ILE A 156 -4.14 15.94 19.51
C ILE A 156 -3.03 15.01 19.01
N THR A 157 -3.36 14.18 18.03
CA THR A 157 -2.39 13.25 17.44
C THR A 157 -1.81 13.82 16.16
N LEU A 158 -0.50 13.70 15.99
CA LEU A 158 0.19 14.05 14.75
C LEU A 158 0.77 12.80 14.09
N ASN A 159 0.46 12.62 12.81
CA ASN A 159 1.01 11.57 11.96
C ASN A 159 1.73 12.20 10.78
N PHE A 160 2.88 11.65 10.38
CA PHE A 160 3.54 11.98 9.13
C PHE A 160 3.53 10.76 8.23
N PHE A 161 3.40 10.95 6.93
CA PHE A 161 3.53 9.84 5.99
C PHE A 161 4.34 10.22 4.77
N PHE A 162 5.01 9.22 4.22
CA PHE A 162 5.75 9.31 2.97
C PHE A 162 5.44 8.05 2.14
N ASN A 163 5.06 8.25 0.89
CA ASN A 163 4.75 7.18 -0.03
C ASN A 163 5.59 7.33 -1.30
N SER A 164 6.10 6.21 -1.80
CA SER A 164 6.85 6.15 -3.04
C SER A 164 6.42 4.95 -3.86
N ALA A 165 6.31 5.12 -5.18
CA ALA A 165 6.00 4.02 -6.10
C ALA A 165 6.79 4.12 -7.39
N ILE A 166 7.19 2.98 -7.95
CA ILE A 166 7.62 2.86 -9.34
C ILE A 166 6.80 1.75 -9.97
N THR A 167 6.31 1.96 -11.19
CA THR A 167 5.51 0.96 -11.90
C THR A 167 5.90 0.90 -13.37
N GLU A 168 5.95 -0.31 -13.90
CA GLU A 168 6.25 -0.58 -15.31
C GLU A 168 5.34 -1.71 -15.82
N ILE A 169 5.00 -1.63 -17.10
CA ILE A 169 4.33 -2.68 -17.86
C ILE A 169 5.29 -3.13 -18.95
N GLY A 170 5.58 -4.42 -19.02
CA GLY A 170 6.42 -5.02 -20.03
C GLY A 170 5.73 -5.12 -21.38
N ASN A 171 6.54 -5.25 -22.43
CA ASN A 171 6.10 -5.19 -23.81
C ASN A 171 5.10 -6.28 -24.20
N GLU A 172 5.13 -7.45 -23.55
CA GLU A 172 4.21 -8.54 -23.86
C GLU A 172 2.81 -8.25 -23.33
N SER A 173 2.71 -7.94 -22.03
CA SER A 173 1.46 -7.57 -21.38
C SER A 173 0.86 -6.29 -21.95
N ALA A 174 1.70 -5.33 -22.37
CA ALA A 174 1.26 -4.10 -23.03
C ALA A 174 0.45 -4.35 -24.31
N LYS A 175 0.74 -5.44 -25.05
CA LYS A 175 0.01 -5.80 -26.29
C LYS A 175 -1.42 -6.27 -26.02
N LEU A 176 -1.71 -6.73 -24.80
CA LEU A 176 -3.03 -7.22 -24.40
C LEU A 176 -3.90 -6.11 -23.81
N LEU A 177 -3.36 -4.91 -23.60
CA LEU A 177 -4.09 -3.85 -22.93
C LEU A 177 -5.20 -3.31 -23.84
N PRO A 178 -6.46 -3.29 -23.37
CA PRO A 178 -7.56 -2.75 -24.14
C PRO A 178 -7.53 -1.22 -24.22
N VAL A 179 -6.73 -0.57 -23.35
CA VAL A 179 -6.61 0.89 -23.23
C VAL A 179 -5.18 1.26 -22.83
N GLU A 180 -4.79 2.50 -23.10
CA GLU A 180 -3.54 3.05 -22.58
C GLU A 180 -3.65 3.22 -21.06
N ILE A 181 -2.70 2.62 -20.33
CA ILE A 181 -2.65 2.67 -18.87
C ILE A 181 -1.47 3.52 -18.44
N LYS A 182 -1.69 4.35 -17.42
CA LYS A 182 -0.64 5.17 -16.84
C LYS A 182 0.27 4.34 -15.93
N THR A 183 1.56 4.58 -16.06
CA THR A 183 2.63 3.99 -15.25
C THR A 183 3.55 5.07 -14.67
N PHE A 184 4.39 4.70 -13.71
CA PHE A 184 5.44 5.55 -13.17
C PHE A 184 6.83 5.02 -13.53
N ASN A 185 7.32 5.42 -14.71
CA ASN A 185 8.64 5.02 -15.22
C ASN A 185 9.82 5.58 -14.39
N LYS A 186 9.57 6.55 -13.51
CA LYS A 186 10.50 7.03 -12.48
C LYS A 186 9.76 7.00 -11.14
N PRO A 187 10.47 6.92 -10.01
CA PRO A 187 9.83 6.90 -8.71
C PRO A 187 8.90 8.10 -8.50
N PHE A 188 7.62 7.84 -8.29
CA PHE A 188 6.62 8.76 -7.80
C PHE A 188 6.78 8.96 -6.30
N HIS A 189 6.60 10.18 -5.81
CA HIS A 189 6.73 10.50 -4.39
C HIS A 189 5.59 11.40 -3.90
N GLU A 190 5.09 11.08 -2.71
CA GLU A 190 4.09 11.83 -1.97
C GLU A 190 4.51 11.91 -0.50
N ILE A 191 4.28 13.05 0.12
CA ILE A 191 4.48 13.25 1.55
C ILE A 191 3.26 13.94 2.13
N GLY A 192 3.00 13.74 3.41
CA GLY A 192 1.97 14.48 4.09
C GLY A 192 2.01 14.31 5.58
N PHE A 193 1.03 14.92 6.22
CA PHE A 193 0.80 14.78 7.65
C PHE A 193 -0.69 14.74 7.93
N GLY A 194 -1.06 14.25 9.10
CA GLY A 194 -2.42 14.25 9.56
C GLY A 194 -2.54 14.67 11.02
N LEU A 195 -3.63 15.37 11.30
CA LEU A 195 -4.03 15.82 12.62
C LEU A 195 -5.31 15.09 13.01
N GLY A 196 -5.25 14.40 14.15
CA GLY A 196 -6.38 13.67 14.70
C GLY A 196 -6.55 14.00 16.18
N GLN A 197 -7.44 13.25 16.82
CA GLN A 197 -7.67 13.35 18.25
C GLN A 197 -7.70 11.93 18.83
N GLY A 198 -7.14 11.73 20.03
CA GLY A 198 -6.90 10.40 20.59
C GLY A 198 -8.14 9.51 20.78
N ILE A 199 -9.33 10.10 20.85
CA ILE A 199 -10.59 9.39 21.14
C ILE A 199 -11.42 9.19 19.86
N ILE A 200 -11.37 10.14 18.93
CA ILE A 200 -12.15 10.09 17.69
C ILE A 200 -11.36 9.31 16.64
N PRO A 201 -11.96 8.29 15.99
CA PRO A 201 -11.31 7.49 14.96
C PRO A 201 -11.22 8.20 13.60
N LEU A 202 -10.95 9.51 13.61
CA LEU A 202 -10.88 10.37 12.45
C LEU A 202 -9.60 11.20 12.49
N GLN A 203 -8.95 11.31 11.34
CA GLN A 203 -7.77 12.15 11.16
C GLN A 203 -7.92 12.96 9.89
N LEU A 204 -7.73 14.27 10.00
CA LEU A 204 -7.64 15.14 8.84
C LEU A 204 -6.21 15.04 8.28
N GLU A 205 -6.07 14.59 7.04
CA GLU A 205 -4.80 14.41 6.36
C GLU A 205 -4.59 15.47 5.28
N PHE A 206 -3.34 15.91 5.16
CA PHE A 206 -2.86 16.87 4.19
C PHE A 206 -1.73 16.21 3.40
N ALA A 207 -1.97 15.94 2.12
CA ALA A 207 -1.05 15.20 1.26
C ALA A 207 -0.54 16.08 0.12
N TRP A 208 0.77 16.06 -0.11
CA TRP A 208 1.44 16.76 -1.19
C TRP A 208 2.15 15.79 -2.12
N LYS A 209 1.87 15.95 -3.41
CA LYS A 209 2.57 15.30 -4.50
C LYS A 209 3.89 16.02 -4.75
N LEU A 210 5.02 15.32 -4.64
CA LEU A 210 6.35 15.92 -4.78
C LEU A 210 6.77 16.03 -6.25
N ASN A 211 6.42 15.03 -7.07
CA ASN A 211 6.71 14.95 -8.50
C ASN A 211 5.48 14.46 -9.30
N TYR A 212 5.58 14.34 -10.63
CA TYR A 212 4.41 14.02 -11.48
C TYR A 212 3.22 14.97 -11.28
N ARG A 213 3.53 16.28 -11.17
CA ARG A 213 2.52 17.32 -10.90
C ARG A 213 1.51 17.42 -12.05
N GLY A 214 0.26 17.70 -11.69
CA GLY A 214 -0.88 17.80 -12.60
C GLY A 214 -2.16 18.00 -11.79
N SER A 215 -3.08 17.05 -11.86
CA SER A 215 -4.24 16.99 -10.97
C SER A 215 -3.86 16.49 -9.56
N ASN A 216 -4.65 16.91 -8.57
CA ASN A 216 -4.56 16.46 -7.18
C ASN A 216 -3.15 16.64 -6.57
N ASN A 217 -2.47 17.76 -6.84
CA ASN A 217 -1.13 18.02 -6.31
C ASN A 217 -1.12 18.19 -4.78
N PHE A 218 -2.22 18.72 -4.25
CA PHE A 218 -2.47 18.83 -2.83
C PHE A 218 -3.87 18.29 -2.56
N VAL A 219 -3.99 17.37 -1.61
CA VAL A 219 -5.25 16.75 -1.23
C VAL A 219 -5.43 16.88 0.28
N VAL A 220 -6.62 17.32 0.67
CA VAL A 220 -7.11 17.24 2.04
C VAL A 220 -8.12 16.12 2.11
N SER A 221 -7.89 15.13 2.98
CA SER A 221 -8.73 13.94 3.09
C SER A 221 -9.03 13.61 4.55
N LEU A 222 -10.13 12.91 4.76
CA LEU A 222 -10.50 12.34 6.05
C LEU A 222 -10.10 10.87 6.07
N ASN A 223 -9.18 10.52 6.97
CA ASN A 223 -8.81 9.14 7.25
C ASN A 223 -9.66 8.62 8.40
N MET A 224 -10.32 7.48 8.18
CA MET A 224 -10.99 6.73 9.22
C MET A 224 -10.17 5.46 9.49
N PHE A 225 -9.49 5.41 10.64
CA PHE A 225 -8.59 4.31 11.00
C PHE A 225 -9.28 3.20 11.81
N ALA A 226 -10.60 3.23 11.95
CA ALA A 226 -11.39 2.19 12.61
C ALA A 226 -11.99 1.23 11.58
N PHE A 227 -11.27 0.14 11.23
CA PHE A 227 -11.81 -1.16 10.80
C PHE A 227 -10.78 -2.26 11.03
#